data_AF-A0A2J7VHC4-F1
#
_entry.id   AF-A0A2J7VHC4-F1
#
_cell.length_a   1.000
_cell.length_b   1.000
_cell.length_c   1.000
_cell.angle_alpha   90.00
_cell.angle_beta   90.00
_cell.angle_gamma   90.00
#
_symmetry.space_group_name_H-M   'P 1'
#
loop_
_entity.id
_entity.type
_entity.pdbx_description
1 polymer ?
#
loop_
_entity_poly.entity_id
_entity_poly.type
_entity_poly.pdbx_seq_one_letter_code
_entity_poly.pdbx_strand_id
1 'polypeptide(L)'
;MHIIFAQQPLEKSIFLAGPTPRDAATKSWRPQALEILRGLDFDGKVFVPETVGGGLPPNTYDPQVQWEWQALNQATVVVFWVPRDVATLPGFTTNTEFGLLAASSKLLLGFPGDAQKMRYLDRLAQRYHIPVHADLAELLEAAVEKTKNPYPFNGAGAELAF
;
A
#
# COMPACT_ATOMS: atom_id res chain seq x y z
N MET A 1 -4.94 -24.73 13.63
CA MET A 1 -5.73 -23.55 14.01
C MET A 1 -4.91 -22.77 15.04
N HIS A 2 -4.64 -21.49 14.79
CA HIS A 2 -4.00 -20.60 15.77
C HIS A 2 -5.11 -19.80 16.46
N ILE A 3 -5.32 -20.03 17.76
CA ILE A 3 -6.39 -19.38 18.52
C ILE A 3 -5.83 -18.08 19.11
N ILE A 4 -6.50 -16.96 18.85
CA ILE A 4 -6.15 -15.65 19.40
C ILE A 4 -7.29 -15.23 20.34
N PHE A 5 -6.98 -15.02 21.61
CA PHE A 5 -7.92 -14.51 22.60
C PHE A 5 -7.89 -12.97 22.65
N ALA A 6 -8.92 -12.37 23.25
CA ALA A 6 -8.95 -10.92 23.45
C ALA A 6 -7.65 -10.41 24.09
N GLN A 7 -7.18 -9.24 23.62
CA GLN A 7 -5.93 -8.57 24.04
C GLN A 7 -4.63 -9.26 23.62
N GLN A 8 -4.65 -10.45 23.03
CA GLN A 8 -3.46 -11.01 22.39
C GLN A 8 -3.13 -10.23 21.11
N PRO A 9 -1.83 -10.11 20.74
CA PRO A 9 -1.44 -9.40 19.53
C PRO A 9 -2.12 -9.98 18.29
N LEU A 10 -2.65 -9.09 17.46
CA LEU A 10 -3.11 -9.43 16.11
C LEU A 10 -1.92 -9.39 15.16
N GLU A 11 -1.93 -10.29 14.18
CA GLU A 11 -0.90 -10.32 13.14
C GLU A 11 -0.96 -9.06 12.28
N LYS A 12 0.16 -8.33 12.20
CA LYS A 12 0.31 -7.14 11.38
C LYS A 12 0.62 -7.52 9.95
N SER A 13 0.15 -6.72 8.99
CA SER A 13 0.52 -6.90 7.60
C SER A 13 0.50 -5.61 6.77
N ILE A 14 1.38 -5.55 5.76
CA ILE A 14 1.50 -4.45 4.80
C ILE A 14 1.36 -5.00 3.39
N PHE A 15 0.52 -4.38 2.56
CA PHE A 15 0.49 -4.64 1.11
C PHE A 15 1.22 -3.54 0.35
N LEU A 16 2.13 -3.91 -0.57
CA LEU A 16 2.90 -2.98 -1.39
C LEU A 16 2.20 -2.71 -2.73
N ALA A 17 1.17 -1.85 -2.69
CA ALA A 17 0.42 -1.41 -3.87
C ALA A 17 1.20 -0.34 -4.64
N GLY A 18 1.02 -0.34 -5.96
CA GLY A 18 1.77 0.53 -6.84
C GLY A 18 2.01 -0.12 -8.20
N PRO A 19 2.51 0.65 -9.17
CA PRO A 19 2.76 0.13 -10.50
C PRO A 19 3.84 -0.97 -10.46
N THR A 20 3.68 -1.96 -11.33
CA THR A 20 4.62 -3.06 -11.54
C THR A 20 5.27 -2.91 -12.92
N PRO A 21 6.60 -3.05 -13.05
CA PRO A 21 7.29 -3.04 -14.33
C PRO A 21 6.71 -4.07 -15.31
N ARG A 22 6.66 -3.72 -16.60
CA ARG A 22 6.18 -4.61 -17.68
C ARG A 22 7.30 -5.07 -18.62
N ASP A 23 8.50 -4.57 -18.42
CA ASP A 23 9.70 -4.89 -19.17
C ASP A 23 10.86 -5.13 -18.20
N ALA A 24 11.92 -5.77 -18.68
CA ALA A 24 13.07 -6.14 -17.85
C ALA A 24 14.03 -4.97 -17.56
N ALA A 25 13.94 -3.86 -18.28
CA ALA A 25 14.81 -2.69 -18.09
C ALA A 25 14.29 -1.79 -16.96
N THR A 26 12.98 -1.71 -16.79
CA THR A 26 12.33 -0.96 -15.71
C THR A 26 12.46 -1.70 -14.38
N LYS A 27 13.16 -1.09 -13.41
CA LYS A 27 13.36 -1.69 -12.09
C LYS A 27 12.11 -1.55 -11.22
N SER A 28 11.80 -2.60 -10.45
CA SER A 28 10.80 -2.51 -9.39
C SER A 28 11.35 -1.73 -8.19
N TRP A 29 10.46 -0.99 -7.51
CA TRP A 29 10.74 -0.30 -6.26
C TRP A 29 10.55 -1.20 -5.02
N ARG A 30 9.89 -2.37 -5.20
CA ARG A 30 9.54 -3.27 -4.09
C ARG A 30 10.74 -3.91 -3.40
N PRO A 31 11.84 -4.29 -4.09
CA PRO A 31 13.04 -4.76 -3.41
C PRO A 31 13.60 -3.73 -2.42
N GLN A 32 13.66 -2.45 -2.80
CA GLN A 32 14.09 -1.37 -1.90
C GLN A 32 13.14 -1.24 -0.70
N ALA A 33 11.83 -1.32 -0.94
CA ALA A 33 10.84 -1.28 0.14
C ALA A 33 11.00 -2.42 1.14
N LEU A 34 11.31 -3.64 0.67
CA LEU A 34 11.55 -4.80 1.53
C LEU A 34 12.82 -4.64 2.37
N GLU A 35 13.89 -4.06 1.81
CA GLU A 35 15.11 -3.75 2.58
C GLU A 35 14.85 -2.69 3.66
N ILE A 36 14.07 -1.64 3.34
CA ILE A 36 13.66 -0.63 4.32
C ILE A 36 12.84 -1.27 5.44
N LEU A 37 11.82 -2.07 5.11
CA LEU A 37 10.98 -2.74 6.12
C LEU A 37 11.79 -3.69 7.01
N ARG A 38 12.81 -4.37 6.45
CA ARG A 38 13.75 -5.18 7.23
C ARG A 38 14.59 -4.33 8.18
N GLY A 39 15.09 -3.18 7.70
CA GLY A 39 15.84 -2.23 8.54
C GLY A 39 15.01 -1.56 9.63
N LEU A 40 13.69 -1.50 9.46
CA LEU A 40 12.72 -1.04 10.48
C LEU A 40 12.28 -2.15 11.45
N ASP A 41 12.89 -3.35 11.36
CA ASP A 41 12.54 -4.53 12.17
C ASP A 41 11.04 -4.88 12.11
N PHE A 42 10.40 -4.69 10.94
CA PHE A 42 8.99 -5.05 10.78
C PHE A 42 8.79 -6.56 10.88
N ASP A 43 8.02 -6.97 11.90
CA ASP A 43 7.80 -8.38 12.28
C ASP A 43 6.50 -9.00 11.71
N GLY A 44 5.79 -8.25 10.85
CA GLY A 44 4.54 -8.67 10.23
C GLY A 44 4.70 -9.33 8.85
N LYS A 45 3.56 -9.62 8.21
CA LYS A 45 3.51 -10.12 6.83
C LYS A 45 3.62 -8.97 5.82
N VAL A 46 4.40 -9.17 4.76
CA VAL A 46 4.43 -8.24 3.62
C VAL A 46 3.87 -8.93 2.38
N PHE A 47 2.80 -8.38 1.82
CA PHE A 47 2.19 -8.86 0.58
C PHE A 47 2.78 -8.09 -0.61
N VAL A 48 3.36 -8.83 -1.55
CA VAL A 48 4.05 -8.30 -2.74
C VAL A 48 3.30 -8.82 -3.98
N PRO A 49 2.68 -7.97 -4.81
CA PRO A 49 1.96 -8.39 -6.02
C PRO A 49 2.87 -8.76 -7.20
N GLU A 50 4.15 -9.04 -6.93
CA GLU A 50 5.13 -9.49 -7.92
C GLU A 50 5.55 -10.92 -7.61
N THR A 51 5.98 -11.65 -8.65
CA THR A 51 6.55 -12.99 -8.47
C THR A 51 7.91 -12.92 -7.78
N VAL A 52 8.39 -14.08 -7.30
CA VAL A 52 9.77 -14.22 -6.84
C VAL A 52 10.70 -13.94 -8.02
N GLY A 53 11.53 -12.89 -7.91
CA GLY A 53 12.37 -12.40 -9.00
C GLY A 53 11.82 -11.15 -9.71
N GLY A 54 10.59 -10.74 -9.40
CA GLY A 54 9.96 -9.51 -9.87
C GLY A 54 9.04 -9.69 -11.08
N GLY A 55 8.18 -8.70 -11.30
CA GLY A 55 7.23 -8.69 -12.42
C GLY A 55 5.97 -9.51 -12.17
N LEU A 56 5.12 -9.62 -13.20
CA LEU A 56 3.84 -10.32 -13.13
C LEU A 56 3.97 -11.79 -13.54
N PRO A 57 3.17 -12.70 -12.95
CA PRO A 57 3.17 -14.10 -13.36
C PRO A 57 2.66 -14.26 -14.79
N PRO A 58 3.29 -15.12 -15.62
CA PRO A 58 2.89 -15.32 -17.00
C PRO A 58 1.56 -16.07 -17.09
N ASN A 59 0.66 -15.62 -17.96
CA ASN A 59 -0.60 -16.30 -18.31
C ASN A 59 -1.58 -16.58 -17.14
N THR A 60 -1.51 -15.80 -16.06
CA THR A 60 -2.40 -15.99 -14.88
C THR A 60 -3.11 -14.69 -14.50
N TYR A 61 -3.77 -14.02 -15.44
CA TYR A 61 -4.44 -12.76 -15.17
C TYR A 61 -5.52 -12.89 -14.07
N ASP A 62 -6.50 -13.80 -14.23
CA ASP A 62 -7.58 -13.94 -13.24
C ASP A 62 -7.07 -14.40 -11.86
N PRO A 63 -6.18 -15.42 -11.76
CA PRO A 63 -5.59 -15.78 -10.48
C PRO A 63 -4.79 -14.66 -9.81
N GLN A 64 -4.07 -13.84 -10.60
CA GLN A 64 -3.32 -12.69 -10.09
C GLN A 64 -4.28 -11.66 -9.47
N VAL A 65 -5.31 -11.26 -10.22
CA VAL A 65 -6.31 -10.29 -9.76
C VAL A 65 -7.02 -10.80 -8.50
N GLN A 66 -7.39 -12.09 -8.47
CA GLN A 66 -8.02 -12.71 -7.31
C GLN A 66 -7.10 -12.67 -6.08
N TRP A 67 -5.82 -13.00 -6.26
CA TRP A 67 -4.83 -12.95 -5.18
C TRP A 67 -4.64 -11.51 -4.67
N GLU A 68 -4.51 -10.54 -5.58
CA GLU A 68 -4.36 -9.12 -5.23
C GLU A 68 -5.54 -8.64 -4.39
N TRP A 69 -6.78 -8.95 -4.78
CA TRP A 69 -7.96 -8.58 -3.99
C TRP A 69 -8.00 -9.25 -2.62
N GLN A 70 -7.63 -10.54 -2.53
CA GLN A 70 -7.55 -11.24 -1.25
C GLN A 70 -6.50 -10.61 -0.33
N ALA A 71 -5.32 -10.31 -0.86
CA ALA A 71 -4.22 -9.74 -0.10
C ALA A 71 -4.50 -8.27 0.29
N LEU A 72 -5.07 -7.46 -0.60
CA LEU A 72 -5.53 -6.09 -0.30
C LEU A 72 -6.54 -6.08 0.84
N ASN A 73 -7.48 -7.04 0.86
CA ASN A 73 -8.50 -7.14 1.92
C ASN A 73 -7.94 -7.65 3.24
N GLN A 74 -6.95 -8.54 3.23
CA GLN A 74 -6.31 -9.07 4.43
C GLN A 74 -5.31 -8.09 5.07
N ALA A 75 -4.73 -7.19 4.28
CA ALA A 75 -3.70 -6.28 4.75
C ALA A 75 -4.21 -5.33 5.86
N THR A 76 -3.44 -5.23 6.94
CA THR A 76 -3.67 -4.25 8.02
C THR A 76 -3.48 -2.83 7.49
N VAL A 77 -2.43 -2.62 6.70
CA VAL A 77 -2.13 -1.36 6.02
C VAL A 77 -1.84 -1.61 4.54
N VAL A 78 -2.33 -0.72 3.67
CA VAL A 78 -2.02 -0.73 2.25
C VAL A 78 -1.17 0.49 1.91
N VAL A 79 0.07 0.26 1.50
CA VAL A 79 0.98 1.31 1.05
C VAL A 79 0.85 1.45 -0.45
N PHE A 80 0.49 2.65 -0.92
CA PHE A 80 0.53 3.00 -2.33
C PHE A 80 1.77 3.85 -2.60
N TRP A 81 2.83 3.25 -3.14
CA TRP A 81 3.96 4.01 -3.69
C TRP A 81 3.83 4.09 -5.21
N VAL A 82 3.75 5.30 -5.76
CA VAL A 82 3.43 5.52 -7.18
C VAL A 82 4.51 6.37 -7.86
N PRO A 83 5.70 5.80 -8.14
CA PRO A 83 6.78 6.46 -8.89
C PRO A 83 6.47 6.44 -10.39
N ARG A 84 5.33 7.05 -10.77
CA ARG A 84 4.76 6.90 -12.10
C ARG A 84 5.58 7.63 -13.15
N ASP A 85 6.01 6.83 -14.13
CA ASP A 85 6.33 7.26 -15.48
C ASP A 85 5.27 6.65 -16.41
N VAL A 86 4.53 7.47 -17.17
CA VAL A 86 3.43 6.95 -18.00
C VAL A 86 3.92 6.03 -19.12
N ALA A 87 5.17 6.17 -19.57
CA ALA A 87 5.74 5.34 -20.63
C ALA A 87 6.19 3.97 -20.10
N THR A 88 6.84 3.91 -18.95
CA THR A 88 7.49 2.68 -18.44
C THR A 88 6.77 2.06 -17.25
N LEU A 89 6.10 2.86 -16.42
CA LEU A 89 5.52 2.44 -15.15
C LEU A 89 4.14 3.12 -14.87
N PRO A 90 3.13 2.89 -15.73
CA PRO A 90 1.93 3.73 -15.77
C PRO A 90 0.97 3.59 -14.59
N GLY A 91 0.90 2.44 -13.93
CA GLY A 91 0.06 2.25 -12.73
C GLY A 91 -1.43 2.54 -12.90
N PHE A 92 -2.03 2.06 -14.00
CA PHE A 92 -3.45 2.31 -14.27
C PHE A 92 -4.38 1.56 -13.32
N THR A 93 -4.12 0.29 -13.04
CA THR A 93 -4.89 -0.52 -12.06
C THR A 93 -4.78 0.07 -10.65
N THR A 94 -3.59 0.56 -10.29
CA THR A 94 -3.33 1.25 -9.02
C THR A 94 -4.29 2.42 -8.76
N ASN A 95 -4.71 3.17 -9.80
CA ASN A 95 -5.69 4.24 -9.62
C ASN A 95 -7.05 3.71 -9.16
N THR A 96 -7.49 2.59 -9.73
CA THR A 96 -8.76 1.94 -9.39
C THR A 96 -8.72 1.36 -7.99
N GLU A 97 -7.63 0.66 -7.64
CA GLU A 97 -7.42 0.09 -6.30
C GLU A 97 -7.38 1.18 -5.23
N PHE A 98 -6.64 2.26 -5.50
CA PHE A 98 -6.58 3.42 -4.61
C PHE A 98 -7.97 4.04 -4.45
N GLY A 99 -8.71 4.23 -5.54
CA GLY A 99 -10.07 4.80 -5.49
C GLY A 99 -11.04 3.93 -4.69
N LEU A 100 -11.00 2.61 -4.86
CA LEU A 100 -11.82 1.65 -4.11
C LEU A 100 -11.53 1.71 -2.61
N LEU A 101 -10.26 1.90 -2.25
CA LEU A 101 -9.82 1.92 -0.87
C LEU A 101 -9.80 3.31 -0.25
N ALA A 102 -9.86 4.41 -1.01
CA ALA A 102 -9.61 5.77 -0.51
C ALA A 102 -10.47 6.17 0.71
N ALA A 103 -11.70 5.68 0.79
CA ALA A 103 -12.59 5.93 1.93
C ALA A 103 -12.32 5.02 3.15
N SER A 104 -11.42 4.04 3.02
CA SER A 104 -10.98 3.18 4.12
C SER A 104 -9.89 3.85 4.94
N SER A 105 -9.79 3.48 6.22
CA SER A 105 -8.76 4.01 7.12
C SER A 105 -7.41 3.30 7.02
N LYS A 106 -7.23 2.33 6.11
CA LYS A 106 -6.05 1.44 6.10
C LYS A 106 -4.90 1.88 5.20
N LEU A 107 -5.05 2.94 4.41
CA LEU A 107 -4.04 3.25 3.38
C LEU A 107 -3.18 4.48 3.66
N LEU A 108 -2.00 4.47 3.05
CA LEU A 108 -1.08 5.58 2.95
C LEU A 108 -0.68 5.76 1.49
N LEU A 109 -0.51 7.01 1.06
CA LEU A 109 -0.08 7.33 -0.30
C LEU A 109 1.32 7.93 -0.28
N GLY A 110 2.14 7.59 -1.26
CA GLY A 110 3.31 8.37 -1.58
C GLY A 110 3.68 8.27 -3.05
N PHE A 111 4.38 9.30 -3.51
CA PHE A 111 4.92 9.38 -4.85
C PHE A 111 6.04 10.42 -4.86
N PRO A 112 7.11 10.20 -5.64
CA PRO A 112 8.17 11.19 -5.78
C PRO A 112 7.65 12.45 -6.47
N GLY A 113 8.29 13.59 -6.22
CA GLY A 113 7.81 14.90 -6.68
C GLY A 113 7.73 15.06 -8.22
N ASP A 114 8.44 14.22 -8.97
CA ASP A 114 8.44 14.16 -10.43
C ASP A 114 7.44 13.15 -11.02
N ALA A 115 6.70 12.41 -10.17
CA ALA A 115 5.72 11.43 -10.61
C ALA A 115 4.60 12.06 -11.44
N GLN A 116 4.33 11.47 -12.59
CA GLN A 116 3.39 12.01 -13.56
C GLN A 116 1.93 11.77 -13.12
N LYS A 117 1.03 12.70 -13.46
CA LYS A 117 -0.44 12.53 -13.31
C LYS A 117 -0.92 12.19 -11.89
N MET A 118 -0.21 12.64 -10.85
CA MET A 118 -0.58 12.36 -9.45
C MET A 118 -1.64 13.30 -8.85
N ARG A 119 -1.91 14.44 -9.50
CA ARG A 119 -2.83 15.49 -8.99
C ARG A 119 -4.19 14.97 -8.52
N TYR A 120 -4.78 14.00 -9.22
CA TYR A 120 -6.11 13.50 -8.82
C TYR A 120 -6.04 12.58 -7.59
N LEU A 121 -4.99 11.74 -7.49
CA LEU A 121 -4.78 10.88 -6.32
C LEU A 121 -4.49 11.75 -5.08
N ASP A 122 -3.69 12.80 -5.23
CA ASP A 122 -3.43 13.79 -4.17
C ASP A 122 -4.72 14.51 -3.73
N ARG A 123 -5.58 14.95 -4.68
CA ARG A 123 -6.90 15.52 -4.34
C ARG A 123 -7.80 14.54 -3.58
N LEU A 124 -7.79 13.28 -3.97
CA LEU A 124 -8.57 12.24 -3.29
C LEU A 124 -8.01 11.94 -1.90
N ALA A 125 -6.68 11.93 -1.76
CA ALA A 125 -6.00 11.81 -0.48
C ALA A 125 -6.40 12.96 0.47
N GLN A 126 -6.40 14.20 0.00
CA GLN A 126 -6.88 15.37 0.74
C GLN A 126 -8.33 15.20 1.19
N ARG A 127 -9.22 14.75 0.29
CA ARG A 127 -10.65 14.54 0.59
C ARG A 127 -10.88 13.53 1.73
N TYR A 128 -10.06 12.49 1.79
CA TYR A 128 -10.19 11.42 2.79
C TYR A 128 -9.14 11.50 3.91
N HIS A 129 -8.42 12.62 4.02
CA HIS A 129 -7.40 12.86 5.05
C HIS A 129 -6.30 11.76 5.09
N ILE A 130 -5.94 11.24 3.92
CA ILE A 130 -4.86 10.27 3.75
C ILE A 130 -3.52 11.02 3.73
N PRO A 131 -2.55 10.67 4.58
CA PRO A 131 -1.20 11.21 4.50
C PRO A 131 -0.54 10.92 3.15
N VAL A 132 0.16 11.92 2.61
CA VAL A 132 0.91 11.83 1.35
C VAL A 132 2.38 12.04 1.64
N HIS A 133 3.22 11.09 1.22
CA HIS A 133 4.68 11.13 1.41
C HIS A 133 5.42 11.28 0.08
N ALA A 134 6.50 12.07 0.08
CA ALA A 134 7.34 12.28 -1.10
C ALA A 134 8.53 11.31 -1.17
N ASP A 135 8.78 10.57 -0.08
CA ASP A 135 9.88 9.61 0.05
C ASP A 135 9.36 8.22 0.45
N LEU A 136 10.01 7.18 -0.08
CA LEU A 136 9.61 5.79 0.14
C LEU A 136 9.91 5.33 1.58
N ALA A 137 11.03 5.76 2.16
CA ALA A 137 11.38 5.37 3.52
C ALA A 137 10.43 6.01 4.53
N GLU A 138 10.17 7.31 4.40
CA GLU A 138 9.19 8.01 5.25
C GLU A 138 7.79 7.39 5.18
N LEU A 139 7.37 6.98 3.97
CA LEU A 139 6.09 6.29 3.77
C LEU A 139 6.03 4.94 4.49
N LEU A 140 7.11 4.16 4.44
CA LEU A 140 7.18 2.83 5.05
C LEU A 140 7.32 2.91 6.58
N GLU A 141 8.05 3.90 7.10
CA GLU A 141 8.07 4.22 8.53
C GLU A 141 6.64 4.52 9.03
N ALA A 142 5.92 5.41 8.34
CA ALA A 142 4.54 5.71 8.66
C ALA A 142 3.63 4.46 8.57
N ALA A 143 3.89 3.56 7.62
CA ALA A 143 3.15 2.30 7.48
C ALA A 143 3.38 1.36 8.67
N VAL A 144 4.62 1.19 9.10
CA VAL A 144 4.98 0.38 10.28
C VAL A 144 4.31 0.94 11.53
N GLU A 145 4.37 2.26 11.76
CA GLU A 145 3.67 2.87 12.89
C GLU A 145 2.16 2.67 12.83
N LYS A 146 1.57 2.86 11.63
CA LYS A 146 0.14 2.65 11.43
C LYS A 146 -0.29 1.20 11.70
N THR A 147 0.56 0.21 11.45
CA THR A 147 0.23 -1.20 11.78
C THR A 147 0.10 -1.46 13.29
N LYS A 148 0.70 -0.63 14.15
CA LYS A 148 0.59 -0.74 15.61
C LYS A 148 -0.78 -0.27 16.12
N ASN A 149 -1.40 0.66 15.40
CA ASN A 149 -2.73 1.20 15.73
C ASN A 149 -3.55 1.50 14.45
N PRO A 150 -4.03 0.46 13.74
CA PRO A 150 -4.73 0.63 12.46
C PRO A 150 -6.11 1.28 12.60
N TYR A 151 -6.69 1.21 13.81
CA TYR A 151 -7.99 1.77 14.15
C TYR A 151 -7.83 2.72 15.35
N PRO A 152 -7.35 3.96 15.12
CA PRO A 152 -7.18 4.90 16.21
C PRO A 152 -8.52 5.12 16.92
N PHE A 153 -8.52 4.95 18.23
CA PHE A 153 -9.68 5.24 19.06
C PHE A 153 -9.84 6.76 19.16
N ASN A 154 -10.77 7.31 18.38
CA ASN A 154 -11.17 8.72 18.53
C ASN A 154 -12.06 8.81 19.77
N GLY A 155 -11.44 8.92 20.95
CA GLY A 155 -12.11 8.97 22.25
C GLY A 155 -12.95 10.23 22.53
N ALA A 156 -13.22 11.06 21.51
CA ALA A 156 -14.19 12.14 21.59
C ALA A 156 -15.26 11.85 20.56
N GLY A 157 -16.53 11.78 21.00
CA GLY A 157 -17.67 11.67 20.12
C GLY A 157 -17.53 12.68 19.00
N ALA A 158 -17.41 12.18 17.77
CA ALA A 158 -17.50 13.01 16.58
C ALA A 158 -18.88 13.66 16.61
N GLU A 159 -18.94 14.93 17.03
CA GLU A 159 -19.97 15.84 16.57
C GLU A 159 -19.86 15.87 15.05
N LEU A 160 -20.64 15.00 14.41
CA LEU A 160 -20.93 15.06 13.00
C LEU A 160 -21.76 16.33 12.79
N ALA A 161 -21.08 17.46 12.60
CA ALA A 161 -21.68 18.62 11.97
C ALA A 161 -21.86 18.27 10.49
N PHE A 162 -23.12 18.04 10.11
CA PHE A 162 -23.57 17.92 8.71
C PHE A 162 -23.50 19.28 8.01
#